data_AF-A0A7Y3J6P5-F1
#
_entry.id   AF-A0A7Y3J6P5-F1
#
_cell.length_a   1.000
_cell.length_b   1.000
_cell.length_c   1.000
_cell.angle_alpha   90.00
_cell.angle_beta   90.00
_cell.angle_gamma   90.00
#
_symmetry.space_group_name_H-M   'P 1'
#
loop_
_entity.id
_entity.type
_entity.pdbx_description
1 polymer ?
#
loop_
_entity_poly.entity_id
_entity_poly.type
_entity_poly.pdbx_seq_one_letter_code
_entity_poly.pdbx_strand_id
1 'polypeptide(L)'
;GEVERARTLEPLLRTRRFLEKSGLWDATRERRLLEECGREVDAAVAEYLATPPPTTDAMFDHMFESLPEHLREQRTAARRLGTGPGRH
;
A
#
# COMPACT_ATOMS: atom_id res chain seq x y z
N GLY A 1 -9.23 30.55 -0.84
CA GLY A 1 -10.31 29.65 -0.37
C GLY A 1 -9.91 28.98 0.93
N GLU A 2 -10.72 28.08 1.45
CA GLU A 2 -10.44 27.34 2.70
C GLU A 2 -9.14 26.53 2.64
N VAL A 3 -8.88 25.88 1.50
CA VAL A 3 -7.64 25.11 1.24
C VAL A 3 -6.39 25.96 1.42
N GLU A 4 -6.40 27.22 0.95
CA GLU A 4 -5.26 28.12 1.10
C GLU A 4 -5.02 28.54 2.55
N ARG A 5 -6.09 28.65 3.36
CA ARG A 5 -5.95 28.90 4.81
C ARG A 5 -5.43 27.68 5.55
N ALA A 6 -5.81 26.46 5.15
CA ALA A 6 -5.30 25.24 5.75
C ALA A 6 -3.81 25.03 5.45
N ARG A 7 -3.33 25.42 4.26
CA ARG A 7 -1.91 25.38 3.89
C ARG A 7 -1.00 26.19 4.82
N THR A 8 -1.49 27.29 5.41
CA THR A 8 -0.67 28.09 6.34
C THR A 8 -0.57 27.49 7.75
N LEU A 9 -1.48 26.58 8.10
CA LEU A 9 -1.50 25.84 9.36
C LEU A 9 -0.85 24.45 9.24
N GLU A 10 -0.32 24.12 8.06
CA GLU A 10 0.26 22.83 7.74
C GLU A 10 1.47 22.53 8.67
N PRO A 11 1.46 21.39 9.38
CA PRO A 11 2.42 21.11 10.44
C PRO A 11 3.84 20.80 9.94
N LEU A 12 4.03 20.23 8.74
CA LEU A 12 5.36 19.89 8.21
C LEU A 12 6.18 21.14 7.91
N LEU A 13 5.59 22.17 7.31
CA LEU A 13 6.24 23.45 7.05
C LEU A 13 6.64 24.14 8.36
N ARG A 14 5.79 24.06 9.38
CA ARG A 14 6.09 24.61 10.70
C ARG A 14 7.27 23.88 11.35
N THR A 15 7.26 22.55 11.32
CA THR A 15 8.33 21.70 11.86
C THR A 15 9.65 21.90 11.11
N ARG A 16 9.61 21.91 9.78
CA ARG A 16 10.79 22.16 8.93
C ARG A 16 11.44 23.50 9.28
N ARG A 17 10.66 24.58 9.35
CA ARG A 17 11.17 25.91 9.74
C ARG A 17 11.80 25.93 11.13
N PHE A 18 11.23 25.20 12.09
CA PHE A 18 11.79 25.08 13.44
C PHE A 18 13.14 24.36 13.42
N LEU A 19 13.27 23.28 12.66
CA LEU A 19 14.52 22.51 12.55
C LEU A 19 15.60 23.27 11.78
N GLU A 20 15.24 24.00 10.73
CA GLU A 20 16.15 24.90 9.99
C GLU A 20 16.70 26.00 10.91
N LYS A 21 15.84 26.65 11.69
CA LYS A 21 16.26 27.67 12.69
C LYS A 21 17.17 27.09 13.76
N SER A 22 17.01 25.82 14.09
CA SER A 22 17.84 25.10 15.07
C SER A 22 19.14 24.56 14.47
N GLY A 23 19.39 24.75 13.16
CA GLY A 23 20.56 24.20 12.47
C GLY A 23 20.54 22.67 12.32
N LEU A 24 19.40 22.03 12.57
CA LEU A 24 19.22 20.57 12.52
C LEU A 24 18.76 20.08 11.14
N TRP A 25 18.33 21.01 10.29
CA TRP A 25 17.80 20.73 8.96
C TRP A 25 18.30 21.73 7.91
N ASP A 26 18.47 21.25 6.69
CA ASP A 26 18.95 22.03 5.54
C ASP A 26 18.43 21.43 4.22
N ALA A 27 18.65 22.15 3.11
CA ALA A 27 18.19 21.73 1.79
C ALA A 27 18.82 20.40 1.31
N THR A 28 20.03 20.05 1.78
CA THR A 28 20.69 18.80 1.41
C THR A 28 20.05 17.61 2.12
N ARG A 29 19.72 17.75 3.40
CA ARG A 29 18.97 16.76 4.18
C ARG A 29 17.56 16.57 3.62
N GLU A 30 16.88 17.66 3.26
CA GLU A 30 15.56 17.60 2.61
C GLU A 30 15.61 16.79 1.31
N ARG A 31 16.54 17.11 0.39
CA ARG A 31 16.68 16.37 -0.87
C ARG A 31 16.97 14.89 -0.63
N ARG A 32 17.89 14.58 0.28
CA ARG A 32 18.23 13.19 0.63
C ARG A 32 17.02 12.43 1.17
N LEU A 33 16.23 13.05 2.06
CA LEU A 33 15.04 12.42 2.61
C LEU A 33 14.00 12.17 1.52
N LEU A 34 13.77 13.13 0.62
CA LEU A 34 12.83 12.97 -0.50
C LEU A 34 13.26 11.84 -1.44
N GLU A 35 14.55 11.73 -1.76
CA GLU A 35 15.11 10.65 -2.57
C GLU A 35 14.98 9.29 -1.87
N GLU A 36 15.16 9.24 -0.55
CA GLU A 36 14.98 8.02 0.25
C GLU A 36 13.52 7.58 0.28
N CYS A 37 12.59 8.47 0.61
CA CYS A 37 11.16 8.18 0.58
C CYS A 37 10.69 7.76 -0.82
N GLY A 38 11.20 8.39 -1.88
CA GLY A 38 10.89 8.01 -3.26
C GLY A 38 11.28 6.55 -3.54
N ARG A 39 12.51 6.16 -3.18
CA ARG A 39 12.98 4.78 -3.32
C ARG A 39 12.16 3.78 -2.50
N GLU A 40 11.76 4.14 -1.29
CA GLU A 40 10.92 3.29 -0.44
C GLU A 40 9.54 3.04 -1.06
N VAL A 41 8.91 4.10 -1.59
CA VAL A 41 7.63 3.99 -2.29
C VAL A 41 7.76 3.13 -3.54
N ASP A 42 8.76 3.38 -4.38
CA ASP A 42 8.99 2.61 -5.61
C ASP A 42 9.23 1.12 -5.30
N ALA A 43 9.99 0.81 -4.25
CA ALA A 43 10.23 -0.55 -3.81
C ALA A 43 8.93 -1.23 -3.32
N ALA A 44 8.12 -0.54 -2.51
CA ALA A 44 6.85 -1.07 -2.02
C ALA A 44 5.84 -1.31 -3.16
N VAL A 45 5.81 -0.42 -4.16
CA VAL A 45 5.00 -0.59 -5.37
C VAL A 45 5.48 -1.80 -6.17
N ALA A 46 6.79 -1.95 -6.37
CA ALA A 46 7.34 -3.09 -7.09
C ALA A 46 7.04 -4.42 -6.38
N GLU A 47 7.16 -4.47 -5.05
CA GLU A 47 6.81 -5.62 -4.22
C GLU A 47 5.32 -5.99 -4.36
N TYR A 48 4.44 -4.99 -4.28
CA TYR A 48 3.01 -5.19 -4.47
C TYR A 48 2.68 -5.72 -5.87
N LEU A 49 3.26 -5.15 -6.93
CA LEU A 49 3.04 -5.61 -8.30
C LEU A 49 3.65 -6.99 -8.59
N ALA A 50 4.70 -7.37 -7.86
CA ALA A 50 5.29 -8.70 -7.93
C ALA A 50 4.50 -9.76 -7.13
N THR A 51 3.53 -9.34 -6.31
CA THR A 51 2.70 -10.25 -5.54
C THR A 51 1.86 -11.10 -6.51
N PRO A 52 1.98 -12.44 -6.48
CA PRO A 52 1.16 -13.30 -7.33
C PRO A 52 -0.32 -13.06 -7.07
N PRO A 53 -1.19 -13.17 -8.09
CA PRO A 53 -2.61 -13.08 -7.87
C PRO A 53 -3.05 -14.13 -6.84
N PRO A 54 -4.01 -13.79 -5.95
CA PRO A 54 -4.51 -14.75 -4.98
C PRO A 54 -5.07 -15.97 -5.71
N THR A 55 -4.85 -17.15 -5.13
CA THR A 55 -5.41 -18.39 -5.67
C THR A 55 -6.94 -18.36 -5.58
N THR A 56 -7.61 -19.18 -6.37
CA THR A 56 -9.07 -19.37 -6.27
C THR A 56 -9.52 -19.79 -4.86
N ASP A 57 -8.61 -20.37 -4.08
CA ASP A 57 -8.85 -20.82 -2.72
C ASP A 57 -8.93 -19.66 -1.71
N ALA A 58 -8.26 -18.53 -1.97
CA ALA A 58 -8.16 -17.40 -1.04
C ALA A 58 -9.53 -16.82 -0.65
N MET A 59 -10.53 -16.88 -1.54
CA MET A 59 -11.89 -16.43 -1.23
C MET A 59 -12.59 -17.31 -0.19
N PHE A 60 -12.17 -18.56 -0.03
CA PHE A 60 -12.73 -19.52 0.93
C PHE A 60 -11.96 -19.53 2.26
N ASP A 61 -10.63 -19.35 2.21
CA ASP A 61 -9.73 -19.48 3.37
C ASP A 61 -9.94 -18.38 4.44
N HIS A 62 -10.52 -17.23 4.07
CA HIS A 62 -10.74 -16.10 4.98
C HIS A 62 -12.22 -15.81 5.28
N MET A 63 -13.15 -16.64 4.79
CA MET A 63 -14.59 -16.39 4.96
C MET A 63 -15.12 -16.85 6.32
N PHE A 64 -14.55 -17.92 6.87
CA PHE A 64 -14.87 -18.47 8.19
C PHE A 64 -13.58 -19.00 8.85
N GLU A 65 -13.58 -19.11 10.19
CA GLU A 65 -12.46 -19.70 10.94
C GLU A 65 -12.14 -21.13 10.48
N SER A 66 -13.17 -21.92 10.18
CA SER A 66 -13.03 -23.22 9.52
C SER A 66 -14.01 -23.30 8.35
N LEU A 67 -13.55 -23.86 7.23
CA LEU A 67 -14.37 -23.97 6.03
C LEU A 67 -15.53 -24.95 6.26
N PRO A 68 -16.80 -24.48 6.25
CA PRO A 68 -17.97 -25.35 6.41
C PRO A 68 -18.07 -26.41 5.31
N GLU A 69 -18.60 -27.58 5.64
CA GLU A 69 -18.72 -28.72 4.70
C GLU A 69 -19.39 -28.33 3.37
N HIS A 70 -20.50 -27.59 3.44
CA HIS A 70 -21.27 -27.17 2.27
C HIS A 70 -20.51 -26.25 1.29
N LEU A 71 -19.36 -25.70 1.69
CA LEU A 71 -18.51 -24.84 0.86
C LEU A 71 -17.29 -25.57 0.28
N ARG A 72 -17.00 -26.80 0.74
CA ARG A 72 -15.88 -27.61 0.22
C ARG A 72 -16.07 -28.00 -1.24
N GLU A 73 -17.30 -28.33 -1.62
CA GLU A 73 -17.67 -28.65 -3.00
C GLU A 73 -17.56 -27.43 -3.91
N GLN A 74 -17.99 -26.25 -3.43
CA GLN A 74 -17.88 -25.00 -4.18
C GLN A 74 -16.42 -24.60 -4.42
N ARG A 75 -15.54 -24.73 -3.41
CA ARG A 75 -14.09 -24.52 -3.56
C ARG A 75 -13.48 -25.46 -4.60
N THR A 76 -13.91 -26.72 -4.61
CA THR A 76 -13.43 -27.71 -5.58
C THR A 76 -13.91 -27.40 -7.00
N ALA A 77 -15.18 -27.00 -7.16
CA ALA A 77 -15.73 -26.56 -8.44
C ALA A 77 -15.04 -25.29 -8.96
N ALA A 78 -14.83 -24.30 -8.07
CA ALA A 78 -14.14 -23.06 -8.40
C ALA A 78 -12.71 -23.31 -8.90
N ARG A 79 -11.95 -24.20 -8.24
CA ARG A 79 -10.60 -24.61 -8.71
C ARG A 79 -10.61 -25.19 -10.13
N ARG A 80 -11.59 -26.04 -10.45
CA ARG A 80 -11.74 -26.64 -11.79
C ARG A 80 -12.06 -25.60 -12.86
N LEU A 81 -12.88 -24.60 -12.53
CA LEU A 81 -13.29 -23.53 -13.45
C LEU A 81 -12.24 -22.41 -13.58
N GLY A 82 -11.46 -22.16 -12.52
CA GLY A 82 -10.47 -21.09 -12.44
C GLY A 82 -9.14 -21.36 -13.15
N THR A 83 -8.97 -22.54 -13.78
CA THR A 83 -7.73 -22.90 -14.51
C THR A 83 -7.78 -22.51 -16.00
N GLY A 84 -8.76 -21.72 -16.44
CA GLY A 84 -8.80 -21.18 -17.82
C GLY A 84 -7.89 -19.95 -17.99
N PRO A 85 -7.23 -19.75 -19.14
CA PRO A 85 -6.37 -18.59 -19.36
C PRO A 85 -7.22 -17.31 -19.33
N GLY A 86 -6.84 -16.39 -18.45
CA GLY A 86 -7.24 -14.99 -18.37
C GLY A 86 -8.57 -14.61 -19.02
N ARG A 87 -9.65 -14.56 -18.24
CA ARG A 87 -10.72 -13.59 -18.47
C ARG A 87 -10.55 -12.47 -17.45
N HIS A 88 -9.70 -11.51 -17.81
CA HIS A 88 -9.75 -10.13 -17.35
C HIS A 88 -10.18 -9.27 -18.55
#